data_AF-A0A957B831-F1
#
_entry.id   AF-A0A957B831-F1
#
_cell.length_a   1.000
_cell.length_b   1.000
_cell.length_c   1.000
_cell.angle_alpha   90.00
_cell.angle_beta   90.00
_cell.angle_gamma   90.00
#
_symmetry.space_group_name_H-M   'P 1'
#
loop_
_entity.id
_entity.type
_entity.pdbx_description
1 polymer ?
#
loop_
_entity_poly.entity_id
_entity_poly.type
_entity_poly.pdbx_seq_one_letter_code
_entity_poly.pdbx_strand_id
1 'polypeptide(L)'
;YALLTVPIGAYIFWASRDLRAVIRYGLPIAIMFVCLGAWNMLRFGSPLETGYGLNTHVEGFTTPLHVGLIGMLLSFYKGVFWFQPILLLGLFSLRSVWKHQRALLIVSFAIIGIHSTTYATWWAWDGAWSWGGRFMVPLLPIMLLAILPALGILRRRQWGRYIVLGWIAVSFIVQVPGILYSYIPFYETVYDGQLFRWQNNIILAAFAGLFQSAYDPAVLSEGGDFIQFVAIMASVIVGLFAVYRVLGRWRYVVIAATLIFACYVTVARQEAKPSYEFVREWQQTLGTSGIAYVQSFQFDARLLDIDSMRIVVTHPHAAQENPLIHKQWQMVQQLDPIFWLVTWFPPASTENWVEAALWQQYPFVEERAIEGHRALRFQIAQPAALACETNYLMDEVVALTAYGTRHDDDGLYVTLQWQDQITPTIDYSWFVHLIDADGNVILQQDRVPQGGYHPTSTWQAGQTVSDYLFFPLPADTDISQWQLRIGYVDPSISVALPVYSANGQSPEANHLLLSVSCPN
;
A
#
# COMPACT_ATOMS: atom_id res chain seq x y z
N TYR A 1 15.38 -16.89 10.91
CA TYR A 1 14.73 -18.05 11.57
C TYR A 1 15.52 -19.36 11.49
N ALA A 2 16.08 -19.76 10.34
CA ALA A 2 16.93 -20.96 10.19
C ALA A 2 17.99 -21.13 11.28
N LEU A 3 18.77 -20.06 11.51
CA LEU A 3 19.88 -20.03 12.44
C LEU A 3 19.45 -20.23 13.90
N LEU A 4 18.18 -19.92 14.24
CA LEU A 4 17.65 -20.11 15.59
C LEU A 4 17.47 -21.59 15.94
N THR A 5 17.45 -22.47 14.94
CA THR A 5 17.31 -23.91 15.14
C THR A 5 18.62 -24.57 15.59
N VAL A 6 19.77 -23.94 15.28
CA VAL A 6 21.11 -24.47 15.57
C VAL A 6 21.38 -24.61 17.08
N PRO A 7 21.12 -23.58 17.93
CA PRO A 7 21.27 -23.72 19.38
C PRO A 7 20.40 -24.85 19.97
N ILE A 8 19.20 -25.06 19.42
CA ILE A 8 18.28 -26.11 19.87
C ILE A 8 18.81 -27.48 19.46
N GLY A 9 19.30 -27.64 18.21
CA GLY A 9 19.93 -28.89 17.77
C GLY A 9 21.18 -29.24 18.59
N ALA A 10 22.03 -28.25 18.88
CA ALA A 10 23.20 -28.41 19.76
C ALA A 10 22.80 -28.80 21.19
N TYR A 11 21.73 -28.22 21.72
CA TYR A 11 21.17 -28.60 23.02
C TYR A 11 20.64 -30.02 23.05
N ILE A 12 19.88 -30.42 22.03
CA ILE A 12 19.38 -31.79 21.90
C ILE A 12 20.55 -32.77 21.90
N PHE A 13 21.60 -32.52 21.11
CA PHE A 13 22.80 -33.36 21.11
C PHE A 13 23.48 -33.40 22.48
N TRP A 14 23.66 -32.25 23.12
CA TRP A 14 24.30 -32.17 24.43
C TRP A 14 23.54 -32.94 25.50
N ALA A 15 22.20 -32.87 25.48
CA ALA A 15 21.31 -33.51 26.44
C ALA A 15 21.13 -35.01 26.19
N SER A 16 20.98 -35.44 24.93
CA SER A 16 20.70 -36.84 24.59
C SER A 16 21.95 -37.66 24.26
N ARG A 17 23.03 -37.00 23.82
CA ARG A 17 24.20 -37.61 23.17
C ARG A 17 23.84 -38.50 21.97
N ASP A 18 22.65 -38.32 21.40
CA ASP A 18 22.13 -39.10 20.28
C ASP A 18 22.05 -38.24 19.01
N LEU A 19 22.88 -38.55 18.02
CA LEU A 19 22.86 -37.89 16.73
C LEU A 19 21.55 -38.12 15.98
N ARG A 20 20.85 -39.26 16.20
CA ARG A 20 19.57 -39.55 15.56
C ARG A 20 18.47 -38.62 16.04
N ALA A 21 18.54 -38.14 17.30
CA ALA A 21 17.62 -37.13 17.81
C ALA A 21 17.82 -35.77 17.11
N VAL A 22 19.08 -35.39 16.85
CA VAL A 22 19.39 -34.17 16.09
C VAL A 22 18.91 -34.27 14.65
N ILE A 23 19.13 -35.42 14.00
CA ILE A 23 18.67 -35.66 12.62
C ILE A 23 17.13 -35.59 12.54
N ARG A 24 16.41 -36.24 13.47
CA ARG A 24 14.93 -36.18 13.52
C ARG A 24 14.41 -34.75 13.71
N TYR A 25 15.09 -33.94 14.51
CA TYR A 25 14.76 -32.52 14.68
C TYR A 25 15.08 -31.70 13.42
N GLY A 26 16.23 -31.94 12.78
CA GLY A 26 16.68 -31.19 11.61
C GLY A 26 15.96 -31.54 10.31
N LEU A 27 15.42 -32.76 10.18
CA LEU A 27 14.83 -33.24 8.93
C LEU A 27 13.62 -32.39 8.45
N PRO A 28 12.61 -32.07 9.28
CA PRO A 28 11.51 -31.18 8.86
C PRO A 28 12.00 -29.78 8.47
N ILE A 29 13.03 -29.27 9.16
CA ILE A 29 13.63 -27.96 8.88
C ILE A 29 14.34 -27.98 7.52
N ALA A 30 15.08 -29.05 7.22
CA ALA A 30 15.73 -29.23 5.93
C ALA A 30 14.70 -29.34 4.79
N ILE A 31 13.61 -30.09 4.99
CA ILE A 31 12.50 -30.19 4.02
C ILE A 31 11.91 -28.81 3.77
N MET A 32 11.64 -28.01 4.82
CA MET A 32 11.16 -26.64 4.67
C MET A 32 12.09 -25.77 3.81
N PHE A 33 13.42 -25.87 4.00
CA PHE A 33 14.38 -25.12 3.17
C PHE A 33 14.41 -25.58 1.72
N VAL A 34 14.28 -26.88 1.47
CA VAL A 34 14.16 -27.40 0.10
C VAL A 34 12.88 -26.89 -0.57
N CYS A 35 11.73 -26.93 0.13
CA CYS A 35 10.48 -26.39 -0.38
C CYS A 35 10.55 -24.88 -0.63
N LEU A 36 11.18 -24.12 0.27
CA LEU A 36 11.37 -22.67 0.10
C LEU A 36 12.32 -22.35 -1.06
N GLY A 37 13.41 -23.08 -1.19
CA GLY A 37 14.35 -22.93 -2.32
C GLY A 37 13.69 -23.28 -3.66
N ALA A 38 12.87 -24.33 -3.70
CA ALA A 38 12.08 -24.67 -4.88
C ALA A 38 11.04 -23.59 -5.20
N TRP A 39 10.36 -23.05 -4.19
CA TRP A 39 9.43 -21.93 -4.34
C TRP A 39 10.14 -20.69 -4.92
N ASN A 40 11.29 -20.32 -4.36
CA ASN A 40 12.08 -19.19 -4.84
C ASN A 40 12.59 -19.44 -6.27
N MET A 41 13.02 -20.65 -6.60
CA MET A 41 13.40 -21.03 -7.97
C MET A 41 12.24 -20.83 -8.94
N LEU A 42 11.03 -21.29 -8.59
CA LEU A 42 9.84 -21.13 -9.44
C LEU A 42 9.42 -19.66 -9.61
N ARG A 43 9.62 -18.83 -8.59
CA ARG A 43 9.13 -17.45 -8.56
C ARG A 43 10.14 -16.41 -9.04
N PHE A 44 11.42 -16.63 -8.80
CA PHE A 44 12.49 -15.66 -9.01
C PHE A 44 13.65 -16.20 -9.88
N GLY A 45 13.57 -17.45 -10.36
CA GLY A 45 14.62 -18.07 -11.16
C GLY A 45 15.89 -18.44 -10.38
N SER A 46 15.90 -18.25 -9.06
CA SER A 46 17.01 -18.57 -8.18
C SER A 46 16.51 -18.98 -6.79
N PRO A 47 17.08 -20.02 -6.16
CA PRO A 47 16.64 -20.47 -4.84
C PRO A 47 17.02 -19.49 -3.72
N LEU A 48 17.99 -18.60 -3.98
CA LEU A 48 18.50 -17.62 -3.01
C LEU A 48 17.86 -16.24 -3.17
N GLU A 49 17.16 -15.99 -4.28
CA GLU A 49 16.45 -14.75 -4.50
C GLU A 49 15.15 -14.77 -3.70
N THR A 50 14.88 -13.70 -2.94
CA THR A 50 13.76 -13.67 -1.97
C THR A 50 12.71 -12.61 -2.30
N GLY A 51 12.87 -11.90 -3.41
CA GLY A 51 12.02 -10.78 -3.81
C GLY A 51 12.28 -9.49 -3.03
N TYR A 52 13.07 -9.53 -1.96
CA TYR A 52 13.67 -8.35 -1.35
C TYR A 52 14.80 -7.87 -2.24
N GLY A 53 14.83 -6.57 -2.54
CA GLY A 53 15.81 -5.95 -3.43
C GLY A 53 17.22 -5.86 -2.81
N LEU A 54 17.80 -6.98 -2.37
CA LEU A 54 19.10 -7.06 -1.69
C LEU A 54 20.24 -6.42 -2.51
N ASN A 55 20.08 -6.37 -3.83
CA ASN A 55 21.03 -5.76 -4.77
C ASN A 55 20.75 -4.28 -5.07
N THR A 56 19.62 -3.72 -4.61
CA THR A 56 19.17 -2.35 -4.93
C THR A 56 19.64 -1.28 -3.95
N HIS A 57 20.47 -1.65 -2.96
CA HIS A 57 20.94 -0.79 -1.86
C HIS A 57 19.86 -0.23 -0.90
N VAL A 58 18.56 -0.33 -1.22
CA VAL A 58 17.46 0.14 -0.37
C VAL A 58 17.15 -0.86 0.75
N GLU A 59 17.01 -2.14 0.41
CA GLU A 59 16.64 -3.19 1.36
C GLU A 59 17.80 -4.18 1.52
N GLY A 60 18.43 -4.24 2.70
CA GLY A 60 19.53 -5.18 2.92
C GLY A 60 20.08 -5.18 4.34
N PHE A 61 21.20 -5.88 4.54
CA PHE A 61 21.91 -5.92 5.82
C PHE A 61 22.97 -4.81 5.91
N THR A 62 22.53 -3.56 5.80
CA THR A 62 23.38 -2.36 5.67
C THR A 62 23.64 -1.64 6.99
N THR A 63 22.81 -1.86 8.02
CA THR A 63 22.94 -1.16 9.30
C THR A 63 24.19 -1.64 10.04
N PRO A 64 25.05 -0.75 10.56
CA PRO A 64 26.16 -1.16 11.41
C PRO A 64 25.67 -1.92 12.63
N LEU A 65 26.23 -3.11 12.88
CA LEU A 65 25.78 -4.04 13.94
C LEU A 65 25.57 -3.37 15.30
N HIS A 66 26.48 -2.47 15.69
CA HIS A 66 26.41 -1.77 16.97
C HIS A 66 25.22 -0.80 17.03
N VAL A 67 24.88 -0.11 15.94
CA VAL A 67 23.73 0.80 15.84
C VAL A 67 22.45 0.02 16.06
N GLY A 68 22.25 -1.07 15.31
CA GLY A 68 21.06 -1.91 15.44
C GLY A 68 20.95 -2.57 16.81
N LEU A 69 22.02 -3.14 17.36
CA LEU A 69 21.97 -3.80 18.67
C LEU A 69 21.64 -2.81 19.80
N ILE A 70 22.32 -1.67 19.83
CA ILE A 70 22.06 -0.62 20.82
C ILE A 70 20.64 -0.07 20.62
N GLY A 71 20.25 0.13 19.37
CA GLY A 71 18.91 0.50 18.93
C GLY A 71 17.84 -0.42 19.52
N MET A 72 17.93 -1.71 19.26
CA MET A 72 16.94 -2.72 19.65
C MET A 72 16.88 -2.94 21.16
N LEU A 73 17.98 -2.75 21.89
CA LEU A 73 18.03 -3.03 23.32
C LEU A 73 17.74 -1.81 24.18
N LEU A 74 18.39 -0.68 23.88
CA LEU A 74 18.54 0.45 24.82
C LEU A 74 18.00 1.79 24.32
N SER A 75 17.76 1.96 23.01
CA SER A 75 17.33 3.25 22.47
C SER A 75 16.00 3.73 23.06
N PHE A 76 15.83 5.04 23.17
CA PHE A 76 14.54 5.64 23.58
C PHE A 76 13.47 5.49 22.50
N TYR A 77 13.90 5.24 21.27
CA TYR A 77 13.02 5.03 20.14
C TYR A 77 12.35 3.65 20.16
N LYS A 78 13.14 2.57 20.28
CA LYS A 78 12.67 1.18 20.08
C LYS A 78 13.25 0.15 21.06
N GLY A 79 14.05 0.59 22.04
CA GLY A 79 14.77 -0.30 22.94
C GLY A 79 13.85 -1.20 23.77
N VAL A 80 14.06 -2.52 23.71
CA VAL A 80 13.20 -3.51 24.37
C VAL A 80 13.05 -3.27 25.87
N PHE A 81 14.07 -2.74 26.55
CA PHE A 81 13.99 -2.46 28.00
C PHE A 81 13.13 -1.24 28.33
N TRP A 82 12.90 -0.33 27.39
CA TRP A 82 11.94 0.76 27.57
C TRP A 82 10.51 0.27 27.41
N PHE A 83 10.26 -0.60 26.42
CA PHE A 83 8.93 -1.15 26.15
C PHE A 83 8.56 -2.30 27.09
N GLN A 84 9.53 -3.06 27.56
CA GLN A 84 9.36 -4.19 28.48
C GLN A 84 10.29 -4.08 29.70
N PRO A 85 10.09 -3.06 30.58
CA PRO A 85 11.02 -2.80 31.67
C PRO A 85 11.14 -3.95 32.69
N ILE A 86 10.09 -4.78 32.84
CA ILE A 86 10.12 -5.98 33.68
C ILE A 86 11.27 -6.95 33.35
N LEU A 87 11.79 -6.94 32.11
CA LEU A 87 12.93 -7.77 31.70
C LEU A 87 14.20 -7.44 32.49
N LEU A 88 14.32 -6.22 33.04
CA LEU A 88 15.44 -5.83 33.91
C LEU A 88 15.50 -6.67 35.19
N LEU A 89 14.37 -7.22 35.66
CA LEU A 89 14.36 -8.15 36.78
C LEU A 89 15.12 -9.45 36.47
N GLY A 90 15.16 -9.85 35.20
CA GLY A 90 15.85 -11.06 34.73
C GLY A 90 17.36 -11.00 34.90
N LEU A 91 17.95 -9.80 34.92
CA LEU A 91 19.38 -9.61 35.12
C LEU A 91 19.83 -10.11 36.51
N PHE A 92 18.97 -10.00 37.51
CA PHE A 92 19.26 -10.45 38.88
C PHE A 92 19.18 -11.98 39.05
N SER A 93 18.49 -12.68 38.15
CA SER A 93 18.36 -14.15 38.18
C SER A 93 19.44 -14.88 37.39
N LEU A 94 20.23 -14.20 36.55
CA LEU A 94 21.22 -14.83 35.66
C LEU A 94 22.19 -15.75 36.43
N ARG A 95 22.69 -15.31 37.58
CA ARG A 95 23.59 -16.12 38.42
C ARG A 95 22.91 -17.38 38.98
N SER A 96 21.62 -17.30 39.28
CA SER A 96 20.84 -18.44 39.79
C SER A 96 20.56 -19.46 38.68
N VAL A 97 20.14 -18.99 37.50
CA VAL A 97 19.93 -19.85 36.32
C VAL A 97 21.24 -20.50 35.89
N TRP A 98 22.35 -19.77 35.90
CA TRP A 98 23.67 -20.34 35.61
C TRP A 98 24.09 -21.43 36.60
N LYS A 99 23.55 -21.47 37.82
CA LYS A 99 23.86 -22.56 38.76
C LYS A 99 22.99 -23.80 38.53
N HIS A 100 21.71 -23.62 38.20
CA HIS A 100 20.73 -24.71 38.22
C HIS A 100 20.30 -25.18 36.82
N GLN A 101 20.38 -24.32 35.79
CA GLN A 101 19.90 -24.55 34.43
C GLN A 101 20.83 -23.94 33.37
N ARG A 102 22.13 -24.24 33.46
CA ARG A 102 23.18 -23.70 32.56
C ARG A 102 22.85 -23.82 31.08
N ALA A 103 22.41 -25.01 30.67
CA ALA A 103 22.17 -25.29 29.27
C ALA A 103 20.98 -24.49 28.73
N LEU A 104 19.89 -24.34 29.50
CA LEU A 104 18.77 -23.48 29.12
C LEU A 104 19.22 -22.03 28.95
N LEU A 105 20.06 -21.53 29.86
CA LEU A 105 20.59 -20.18 29.79
C LEU A 105 21.44 -19.97 28.51
N ILE A 106 22.38 -20.88 28.24
CA ILE A 106 23.24 -20.82 27.05
C ILE A 106 22.40 -20.83 25.77
N VAL A 107 21.43 -21.74 25.67
CA VAL A 107 20.55 -21.85 24.50
C VAL A 107 19.70 -20.59 24.33
N SER A 108 19.14 -20.07 25.43
CA SER A 108 18.34 -18.83 25.40
C SER A 108 19.17 -17.64 24.91
N PHE A 109 20.38 -17.45 25.44
CA PHE A 109 21.29 -16.39 25.00
C PHE A 109 21.76 -16.59 23.57
N ALA A 110 21.99 -17.83 23.12
CA ALA A 110 22.35 -18.10 21.74
C ALA A 110 21.20 -17.77 20.78
N ILE A 111 19.95 -18.13 21.11
CA ILE A 111 18.77 -17.77 20.31
C ILE A 111 18.58 -16.25 20.28
N ILE A 112 18.61 -15.59 21.44
CA ILE A 112 18.48 -14.13 21.55
C ILE A 112 19.59 -13.44 20.76
N GLY A 113 20.84 -13.90 20.91
CA GLY A 113 22.00 -13.36 20.24
C GLY A 113 21.91 -13.47 18.72
N ILE A 114 21.71 -14.69 18.20
CA ILE A 114 21.57 -14.94 16.76
C ILE A 114 20.43 -14.12 16.15
N HIS A 115 19.28 -14.07 16.82
CA HIS A 115 18.13 -13.30 16.34
C HIS A 115 18.43 -11.80 16.33
N SER A 116 18.95 -11.28 17.44
CA SER A 116 19.23 -9.84 17.58
C SER A 116 20.32 -9.39 16.63
N THR A 117 21.39 -10.16 16.43
CA THR A 117 22.45 -9.78 15.47
C THR A 117 21.97 -9.83 14.03
N THR A 118 21.13 -10.81 13.66
CA THR A 118 20.56 -10.90 12.32
C THR A 118 19.72 -9.67 11.99
N TYR A 119 18.82 -9.27 12.91
CA TYR A 119 17.94 -8.12 12.67
C TYR A 119 18.59 -6.77 12.97
N ALA A 120 19.66 -6.72 13.76
CA ALA A 120 20.40 -5.50 14.02
C ALA A 120 21.12 -4.96 12.77
N THR A 121 21.52 -5.83 11.84
CA THR A 121 22.14 -5.39 10.59
C THR A 121 21.12 -5.09 9.49
N TRP A 122 19.86 -5.47 9.65
CA TRP A 122 18.79 -5.14 8.71
C TRP A 122 18.62 -3.62 8.56
N TRP A 123 18.37 -3.14 7.34
CA TRP A 123 18.23 -1.71 7.03
C TRP A 123 17.16 -1.04 7.90
N ALA A 124 16.04 -1.74 8.13
CA ALA A 124 14.96 -1.33 9.02
C ALA A 124 15.01 -2.06 10.37
N TRP A 125 16.18 -2.11 11.02
CA TRP A 125 16.41 -2.81 12.30
C TRP A 125 15.38 -2.49 13.39
N ASP A 126 14.80 -1.30 13.32
CA ASP A 126 13.83 -0.73 14.26
C ASP A 126 12.44 -1.39 14.14
N GLY A 127 12.22 -2.13 13.06
CA GLY A 127 10.96 -2.82 12.76
C GLY A 127 9.87 -1.87 12.31
N ALA A 128 10.21 -0.71 11.72
CA ALA A 128 9.30 0.26 11.11
C ALA A 128 8.09 0.62 12.02
N TRP A 129 6.93 0.92 11.44
CA TRP A 129 5.73 1.37 12.17
C TRP A 129 5.17 0.30 13.12
N SER A 130 5.56 0.36 14.39
CA SER A 130 5.15 -0.62 15.41
C SER A 130 5.40 -0.09 16.83
N TRP A 131 4.52 -0.42 17.79
CA TRP A 131 4.79 -0.08 19.18
C TRP A 131 5.96 -0.90 19.73
N GLY A 132 7.13 -0.27 19.83
CA GLY A 132 8.39 -0.91 20.21
C GLY A 132 9.11 -1.65 19.07
N GLY A 133 10.20 -2.34 19.40
CA GLY A 133 11.00 -3.08 18.43
C GLY A 133 10.31 -4.36 17.97
N ARG A 134 9.67 -4.34 16.79
CA ARG A 134 8.93 -5.48 16.21
C ARG A 134 9.70 -6.79 16.24
N PHE A 135 10.98 -6.74 15.87
CA PHE A 135 11.82 -7.94 15.82
C PHE A 135 12.17 -8.51 17.19
N MET A 136 11.98 -7.76 18.29
CA MET A 136 12.21 -8.28 19.64
C MET A 136 11.01 -9.06 20.18
N VAL A 137 9.81 -8.86 19.62
CA VAL A 137 8.57 -9.50 20.09
C VAL A 137 8.66 -11.04 20.16
N PRO A 138 9.19 -11.75 19.14
CA PRO A 138 9.32 -13.21 19.19
C PRO A 138 10.25 -13.72 20.30
N LEU A 139 11.16 -12.88 20.79
CA LEU A 139 12.11 -13.24 21.84
C LEU A 139 11.55 -13.03 23.25
N LEU A 140 10.47 -12.27 23.41
CA LEU A 140 9.92 -11.93 24.72
C LEU A 140 9.58 -13.15 25.57
N PRO A 141 8.97 -14.25 25.05
CA PRO A 141 8.72 -15.43 25.87
C PRO A 141 10.01 -16.02 26.47
N ILE A 142 11.08 -16.10 25.68
CA ILE A 142 12.38 -16.62 26.12
C ILE A 142 13.04 -15.68 27.13
N MET A 143 12.98 -14.37 26.88
CA MET A 143 13.49 -13.35 27.81
C MET A 143 12.71 -13.35 29.14
N LEU A 144 11.39 -13.57 29.11
CA LEU A 144 10.55 -13.68 30.30
C LEU A 144 10.82 -14.96 31.09
N LEU A 145 11.23 -16.06 30.47
CA LEU A 145 11.68 -17.24 31.25
C LEU A 145 12.87 -16.90 32.15
N ALA A 146 13.74 -15.97 31.72
CA ALA A 146 14.88 -15.54 32.52
C ALA A 146 14.47 -14.80 33.81
N ILE A 147 13.25 -14.23 33.90
CA ILE A 147 12.79 -13.50 35.10
C ILE A 147 12.26 -14.43 36.20
N LEU A 148 11.84 -15.66 35.88
CA LEU A 148 11.16 -16.56 36.82
C LEU A 148 11.92 -16.81 38.14
N PRO A 149 13.26 -17.04 38.15
CA PRO A 149 13.98 -17.23 39.40
C PRO A 149 14.05 -15.94 40.24
N ALA A 150 14.11 -14.77 39.60
CA ALA A 150 14.10 -13.48 40.30
C ALA A 150 12.74 -13.26 40.98
N LEU A 151 11.64 -13.60 40.29
CA LEU A 151 10.30 -13.61 40.88
C LEU A 151 10.21 -14.57 42.08
N GLY A 152 10.79 -15.77 41.96
CA GLY A 152 10.83 -16.75 43.04
C GLY A 152 11.60 -16.26 44.28
N ILE A 153 12.74 -15.57 44.08
CA ILE A 153 13.53 -14.97 45.18
C ILE A 153 12.78 -13.80 45.81
N LEU A 154 12.27 -12.87 44.99
CA LEU A 154 11.59 -11.67 45.46
C LEU A 154 10.28 -11.99 46.19
N ARG A 155 9.53 -13.01 45.72
CA ARG A 155 8.27 -13.43 46.36
C ARG A 155 8.46 -13.99 47.77
N ARG A 156 9.65 -14.48 48.12
CA ARG A 156 9.96 -14.96 49.48
C ARG A 156 10.10 -13.82 50.51
N ARG A 157 10.29 -12.58 50.06
CA ARG A 157 10.41 -11.39 50.93
C ARG A 157 9.13 -10.56 50.83
N GLN A 158 8.61 -10.10 51.98
CA GLN A 158 7.38 -9.30 52.02
C GLN A 158 7.46 -7.99 51.21
N TRP A 159 8.65 -7.40 51.05
CA TRP A 159 8.87 -6.23 50.19
C TRP A 159 9.09 -6.57 48.72
N GLY A 160 9.63 -7.76 48.41
CA GLY A 160 9.94 -8.15 47.05
C GLY A 160 8.69 -8.32 46.18
N ARG A 161 7.53 -8.66 46.78
CA ARG A 161 6.24 -8.64 46.09
C ARG A 161 5.87 -7.26 45.55
N TYR A 162 6.17 -6.18 46.29
CA TYR A 162 5.87 -4.82 45.85
C TYR A 162 6.79 -4.37 44.72
N ILE A 163 8.04 -4.82 44.72
CA ILE A 163 8.96 -4.58 43.59
C ILE A 163 8.44 -5.26 42.33
N VAL A 164 8.04 -6.54 42.42
CA VAL A 164 7.49 -7.27 41.28
C VAL A 164 6.21 -6.59 40.77
N LEU A 165 5.28 -6.25 41.66
CA LEU A 165 4.06 -5.54 41.30
C LEU A 165 4.35 -4.16 40.69
N GLY A 166 5.35 -3.44 41.21
CA GLY A 166 5.80 -2.16 40.67
C GLY A 166 6.31 -2.29 39.23
N TRP A 167 7.17 -3.27 38.95
CA TRP A 167 7.65 -3.51 37.58
C TRP A 167 6.56 -3.98 36.62
N ILE A 168 5.63 -4.82 37.09
CA ILE A 168 4.44 -5.19 36.29
C ILE A 168 3.61 -3.94 35.98
N ALA A 169 3.38 -3.07 36.96
CA ALA A 169 2.63 -1.84 36.77
C ALA A 169 3.33 -0.88 35.79
N VAL A 170 4.65 -0.70 35.92
CA VAL A 170 5.44 0.12 34.98
C VAL A 170 5.37 -0.46 33.56
N SER A 171 5.59 -1.76 33.41
CA SER A 171 5.46 -2.44 32.11
C SER A 171 4.06 -2.28 31.52
N PHE A 172 3.01 -2.40 32.33
CA PHE A 172 1.64 -2.19 31.89
C PHE A 172 1.40 -0.73 31.44
N ILE A 173 1.81 0.26 32.23
CA ILE A 173 1.68 1.69 31.94
C ILE A 173 2.36 2.02 30.61
N VAL A 174 3.54 1.46 30.32
CA VAL A 174 4.22 1.68 29.03
C VAL A 174 3.43 1.15 27.84
N GLN A 175 2.62 0.10 27.99
CA GLN A 175 1.81 -0.44 26.89
C GLN A 175 0.55 0.38 26.62
N VAL A 176 0.06 1.11 27.62
CA VAL A 176 -1.21 1.86 27.55
C VAL A 176 -1.23 2.84 26.35
N PRO A 177 -0.24 3.73 26.13
CA PRO A 177 -0.28 4.63 24.98
C PRO A 177 -0.20 3.92 23.63
N GLY A 178 0.46 2.77 23.55
CA GLY A 178 0.52 1.98 22.33
C GLY A 178 -0.83 1.44 21.85
N ILE A 179 -1.81 1.36 22.76
CA ILE A 179 -3.19 0.96 22.47
C ILE A 179 -4.07 2.19 22.24
N LEU A 180 -3.86 3.24 23.05
CA LEU A 180 -4.78 4.38 23.12
C LEU A 180 -4.46 5.52 22.14
N TYR A 181 -3.21 5.60 21.64
CA TYR A 181 -2.76 6.69 20.79
C TYR A 181 -2.12 6.16 19.51
N SER A 182 -2.54 6.71 18.36
CA SER A 182 -1.86 6.43 17.10
C SER A 182 -0.48 7.04 17.12
N TYR A 183 0.53 6.19 17.27
CA TYR A 183 1.93 6.56 17.29
C TYR A 183 2.54 6.68 15.87
N ILE A 184 1.73 6.55 14.81
CA ILE A 184 2.16 6.68 13.41
C ILE A 184 2.70 8.08 13.09
N PRO A 185 2.00 9.19 13.43
CA PRO A 185 2.48 10.54 13.11
C PRO A 185 3.84 10.89 13.73
N PHE A 186 4.19 10.22 14.83
CA PHE A 186 5.50 10.36 15.46
C PHE A 186 6.64 9.88 14.54
N TYR A 187 6.42 8.81 13.77
CA TYR A 187 7.41 8.30 12.83
C TYR A 187 7.64 9.23 11.64
N GLU A 188 6.62 9.97 11.23
CA GLU A 188 6.69 10.88 10.09
C GLU A 188 7.40 12.19 10.43
N THR A 189 7.36 12.63 11.69
CA THR A 189 7.72 14.01 12.05
C THR A 189 8.88 14.15 13.03
N VAL A 190 9.19 13.12 13.84
CA VAL A 190 10.09 13.29 15.00
C VAL A 190 11.40 12.51 14.91
N TYR A 191 11.45 11.38 14.19
CA TYR A 191 12.65 10.55 14.19
C TYR A 191 13.73 11.05 13.22
N ASP A 192 14.83 11.56 13.76
CA ASP A 192 15.99 12.09 13.02
C ASP A 192 17.21 11.14 13.00
N GLY A 193 17.02 9.87 13.38
CA GLY A 193 18.10 8.89 13.47
C GLY A 193 18.89 8.87 14.80
N GLN A 194 18.64 9.81 15.72
CA GLN A 194 19.33 9.86 17.02
C GLN A 194 18.71 8.89 18.04
N LEU A 195 19.44 7.83 18.41
CA LEU A 195 18.90 6.74 19.26
C LEU A 195 18.53 7.14 20.71
N PHE A 196 19.17 8.17 21.27
CA PHE A 196 19.05 8.54 22.69
C PHE A 196 18.56 9.98 22.92
N ARG A 197 18.03 10.64 21.89
CA ARG A 197 17.43 11.96 22.09
C ARG A 197 16.08 11.80 22.79
N TRP A 198 15.85 12.56 23.87
CA TRP A 198 14.60 12.47 24.64
C TRP A 198 13.34 12.74 23.82
N GLN A 199 13.41 13.64 22.84
CA GLN A 199 12.33 13.91 21.88
C GLN A 199 11.96 12.69 21.04
N ASN A 200 12.92 11.77 20.81
CA ASN A 200 12.71 10.55 20.05
C ASN A 200 12.09 9.42 20.91
N ASN A 201 11.72 9.72 22.16
CA ASN A 201 11.02 8.78 23.04
C ASN A 201 9.53 8.72 22.69
N ILE A 202 9.17 7.72 21.90
CA ILE A 202 7.79 7.53 21.42
C ILE A 202 6.80 7.23 22.56
N ILE A 203 7.26 6.64 23.67
CA ILE A 203 6.40 6.38 24.84
C ILE A 203 5.98 7.72 25.45
N LEU A 204 6.94 8.62 25.68
CA LEU A 204 6.66 9.95 26.21
C LEU A 204 5.83 10.81 25.25
N ALA A 205 6.14 10.75 23.95
CA ALA A 205 5.38 11.48 22.94
C ALA A 205 3.93 11.01 22.86
N ALA A 206 3.68 9.70 22.92
CA ALA A 206 2.33 9.15 22.95
C ALA A 206 1.59 9.52 24.24
N PHE A 207 2.27 9.54 25.39
CA PHE A 207 1.68 10.06 26.62
C PHE A 207 1.30 11.54 26.51
N ALA A 208 2.17 12.39 25.95
CA ALA A 208 1.85 13.79 25.72
C ALA A 208 0.65 13.95 24.77
N GLY A 209 0.62 13.16 23.69
CA GLY A 209 -0.48 13.13 22.74
C GLY A 209 -1.82 12.73 23.36
N LEU A 210 -1.85 11.74 24.25
CA LEU A 210 -3.07 11.33 24.98
C LEU A 210 -3.69 12.48 25.77
N PHE A 211 -2.86 13.28 26.45
CA PHE A 211 -3.35 14.42 27.21
C PHE A 211 -3.78 15.57 26.32
N GLN A 212 -3.13 15.78 25.17
CA GLN A 212 -3.56 16.80 24.20
C GLN A 212 -4.88 16.42 23.51
N SER A 213 -5.06 15.15 23.12
CA SER A 213 -6.29 14.69 22.47
C SER A 213 -7.52 14.66 23.39
N ALA A 214 -7.31 14.54 24.71
CA ALA A 214 -8.40 14.57 25.69
C ALA A 214 -9.11 15.94 25.78
N TYR A 215 -8.51 16.99 25.20
CA TYR A 215 -9.10 18.33 25.12
C TYR A 215 -9.48 18.72 23.69
N ASP A 216 -9.46 17.78 22.74
CA ASP A 216 -9.85 18.01 21.35
C ASP A 216 -11.38 18.20 21.24
N PRO A 217 -11.87 19.37 20.80
CA PRO A 217 -13.31 19.65 20.70
C PRO A 217 -14.09 18.64 19.85
N ALA A 218 -13.47 18.04 18.83
CA ALA A 218 -14.11 17.06 17.94
C ALA A 218 -14.46 15.73 18.67
N VAL A 219 -13.63 15.33 19.64
CA VAL A 219 -13.85 14.13 20.47
C VAL A 219 -15.07 14.28 21.38
N LEU A 220 -15.41 15.52 21.77
CA LEU A 220 -16.56 15.83 22.62
C LEU A 220 -17.88 15.89 21.85
N SER A 221 -17.85 16.06 20.52
CA SER A 221 -19.04 16.27 19.70
C SER A 221 -19.56 15.05 18.95
N GLU A 222 -18.72 14.09 18.53
CA GLU A 222 -19.11 13.08 17.52
C GLU A 222 -19.46 11.67 18.06
N GLY A 223 -18.99 11.29 19.25
CA GLY A 223 -19.34 9.99 19.87
C GLY A 223 -18.73 8.76 19.16
N GLY A 224 -18.57 7.66 19.90
CA GLY A 224 -17.86 6.46 19.42
C GLY A 224 -18.77 5.28 19.01
N ASP A 225 -18.28 4.42 18.10
CA ASP A 225 -18.94 3.19 17.64
C ASP A 225 -19.31 2.22 18.79
N PHE A 226 -20.59 1.90 18.87
CA PHE A 226 -21.23 1.13 19.93
C PHE A 226 -20.77 -0.34 20.00
N ILE A 227 -20.44 -0.97 18.86
CA ILE A 227 -20.06 -2.39 18.83
C ILE A 227 -18.65 -2.60 19.40
N GLN A 228 -17.73 -1.69 19.10
CA GLN A 228 -16.37 -1.72 19.65
C GLN A 228 -16.38 -1.38 21.15
N PHE A 229 -17.23 -0.43 21.56
CA PHE A 229 -17.47 -0.15 22.98
C PHE A 229 -17.91 -1.40 23.75
N VAL A 230 -18.85 -2.19 23.22
CA VAL A 230 -19.32 -3.43 23.84
C VAL A 230 -18.22 -4.50 23.92
N ALA A 231 -17.41 -4.70 22.87
CA ALA A 231 -16.32 -5.67 22.87
C ALA A 231 -15.22 -5.32 23.90
N ILE A 232 -14.94 -4.03 24.07
CA ILE A 232 -13.99 -3.52 25.07
C ILE A 232 -14.58 -3.68 26.47
N MET A 233 -15.86 -3.33 26.68
CA MET A 233 -16.54 -3.56 27.96
C MET A 233 -16.55 -5.05 28.34
N ALA A 234 -16.77 -5.96 27.39
CA ALA A 234 -16.68 -7.40 27.63
C ALA A 234 -15.26 -7.83 28.07
N SER A 235 -14.22 -7.31 27.42
CA SER A 235 -12.82 -7.62 27.75
C SER A 235 -12.42 -7.08 29.12
N VAL A 236 -12.89 -5.88 29.47
CA VAL A 236 -12.74 -5.28 30.80
C VAL A 236 -13.48 -6.10 31.86
N ILE A 237 -14.71 -6.55 31.58
CA ILE A 237 -15.48 -7.43 32.49
C ILE A 237 -14.76 -8.76 32.73
N VAL A 238 -14.19 -9.37 31.69
CA VAL A 238 -13.41 -10.62 31.82
C VAL A 238 -12.13 -10.39 32.64
N GLY A 239 -11.42 -9.28 32.43
CA GLY A 239 -10.28 -8.87 33.25
C GLY A 239 -10.66 -8.59 34.71
N LEU A 240 -11.80 -7.93 34.94
CA LEU A 240 -12.38 -7.69 36.26
C LEU A 240 -12.73 -9.02 36.95
N PHE A 241 -13.26 -10.02 36.25
CA PHE A 241 -13.61 -11.32 36.81
C PHE A 241 -12.36 -12.15 37.20
N ALA A 242 -11.30 -12.10 36.39
CA ALA A 242 -10.03 -12.76 36.68
C ALA A 242 -9.30 -12.15 37.89
N VAL A 243 -9.41 -10.82 38.08
CA VAL A 243 -8.78 -10.08 39.18
C VAL A 243 -9.64 -10.03 40.45
N TYR A 244 -10.97 -10.14 40.32
CA TYR A 244 -11.94 -10.17 41.43
C TYR A 244 -11.63 -11.27 42.46
N ARG A 245 -11.06 -12.39 42.02
CA ARG A 245 -10.65 -13.49 42.91
C ARG A 245 -9.47 -13.17 43.82
N VAL A 246 -8.77 -12.03 43.66
CA VAL A 246 -7.44 -11.83 44.26
C VAL A 246 -7.30 -10.63 45.22
N LEU A 247 -7.95 -9.46 45.06
CA LEU A 247 -7.44 -8.22 45.74
C LEU A 247 -8.39 -7.11 46.35
N GLY A 248 -9.74 -7.07 46.20
CA GLY A 248 -10.71 -6.18 46.93
C GLY A 248 -10.58 -4.62 46.85
N ARG A 249 -11.53 -3.77 47.31
CA ARG A 249 -12.87 -3.43 46.73
C ARG A 249 -13.03 -1.96 46.21
N TRP A 250 -12.13 -1.00 46.49
CA TRP A 250 -12.34 0.44 46.11
C TRP A 250 -11.31 1.03 45.12
N ARG A 251 -10.10 0.45 45.04
CA ARG A 251 -9.05 0.92 44.12
C ARG A 251 -9.35 0.60 42.64
N TYR A 252 -10.35 -0.23 42.39
CA TYR A 252 -10.79 -0.68 41.06
C TYR A 252 -11.70 0.29 40.33
N VAL A 253 -12.47 1.10 41.06
CA VAL A 253 -13.34 2.11 40.45
C VAL A 253 -12.49 3.16 39.73
N VAL A 254 -11.34 3.50 40.30
CA VAL A 254 -10.39 4.46 39.70
C VAL A 254 -9.72 3.86 38.46
N ILE A 255 -9.20 2.63 38.55
CA ILE A 255 -8.54 1.96 37.40
C ILE A 255 -9.56 1.71 36.27
N ALA A 256 -10.78 1.29 36.60
CA ALA A 256 -11.84 1.09 35.62
C ALA A 256 -12.29 2.41 34.98
N ALA A 257 -12.48 3.49 35.75
CA ALA A 257 -12.83 4.80 35.20
C ALA A 257 -11.73 5.35 34.27
N THR A 258 -10.46 5.14 34.62
CA THR A 258 -9.33 5.56 33.77
C THR A 258 -9.23 4.73 32.49
N LEU A 259 -9.48 3.41 32.54
CA LEU A 259 -9.52 2.55 31.35
C LEU A 259 -10.75 2.84 30.46
N ILE A 260 -11.91 3.16 31.06
CA ILE A 260 -13.11 3.56 30.33
C ILE A 260 -12.89 4.89 29.60
N PHE A 261 -12.30 5.89 30.28
CA PHE A 261 -11.98 7.19 29.69
C PHE A 261 -10.93 7.06 28.57
N ALA A 262 -9.88 6.27 28.82
CA ALA A 262 -8.87 5.91 27.83
C ALA A 262 -9.49 5.29 26.57
N CYS A 263 -10.38 4.31 26.72
CA CYS A 263 -11.04 3.62 25.61
C CYS A 263 -12.04 4.52 24.88
N TYR A 264 -12.74 5.43 25.57
CA TYR A 264 -13.64 6.40 24.93
C TYR A 264 -12.89 7.30 23.95
N VAL A 265 -11.67 7.75 24.31
CA VAL A 265 -10.78 8.51 23.43
C VAL A 265 -10.28 7.68 22.23
N THR A 266 -10.17 6.35 22.36
CA THR A 266 -9.73 5.46 21.26
C THR A 266 -10.85 5.20 20.25
N VAL A 267 -12.10 5.12 20.72
CA VAL A 267 -13.27 4.86 19.88
C VAL A 267 -13.71 6.14 19.13
N ALA A 268 -13.52 7.32 19.70
CA ALA A 268 -13.87 8.60 19.07
C ALA A 268 -13.00 9.00 17.85
N ARG A 269 -12.16 8.11 17.31
CA ARG A 269 -11.14 8.47 16.30
C ARG A 269 -11.07 7.56 15.07
N GLN A 270 -12.15 6.85 14.74
CA GLN A 270 -12.18 6.06 13.49
C GLN A 270 -12.87 6.76 12.32
N GLU A 271 -13.81 7.68 12.55
CA GLU A 271 -14.50 8.38 11.45
C GLU A 271 -13.81 9.67 10.97
N ALA A 272 -12.87 10.20 11.77
CA ALA A 272 -12.07 11.41 11.48
C ALA A 272 -10.57 11.10 11.27
N LYS A 273 -10.24 9.94 10.69
CA LYS A 273 -8.85 9.69 10.27
C LYS A 273 -8.57 10.48 8.98
N PRO A 274 -7.38 11.09 8.84
CA PRO A 274 -6.97 11.74 7.60
C PRO A 274 -7.15 10.85 6.36
N SER A 275 -7.01 9.52 6.50
CA SER A 275 -7.24 8.57 5.40
C SER A 275 -8.71 8.45 4.96
N TYR A 276 -9.67 8.66 5.86
CA TYR A 276 -11.11 8.67 5.53
C TYR A 276 -11.56 10.02 5.01
N GLU A 277 -11.03 11.12 5.56
CA GLU A 277 -11.21 12.47 4.99
C GLU A 277 -10.65 12.51 3.57
N PHE A 278 -9.45 11.96 3.35
CA PHE A 278 -8.85 11.79 2.02
C PHE A 278 -9.76 11.03 1.06
N VAL A 279 -10.30 9.87 1.45
CA VAL A 279 -11.23 9.12 0.58
C VAL A 279 -12.54 9.89 0.33
N ARG A 280 -13.09 10.61 1.32
CA ARG A 280 -14.30 11.42 1.14
C ARG A 280 -14.07 12.62 0.23
N GLU A 281 -12.95 13.32 0.38
CA GLU A 281 -12.56 14.45 -0.47
C GLU A 281 -12.34 13.98 -1.92
N TRP A 282 -11.76 12.80 -2.09
CA TRP A 282 -11.59 12.18 -3.39
C TRP A 282 -12.91 11.73 -4.00
N GLN A 283 -13.83 11.15 -3.22
CA GLN A 283 -15.16 10.82 -3.68
C GLN A 283 -15.91 12.08 -4.14
N GLN A 284 -15.79 13.19 -3.41
CA GLN A 284 -16.36 14.48 -3.80
C GLN A 284 -15.71 15.03 -5.09
N THR A 285 -14.40 14.85 -5.26
CA THR A 285 -13.65 15.38 -6.42
C THR A 285 -13.88 14.55 -7.70
N LEU A 286 -13.92 13.22 -7.56
CA LEU A 286 -14.16 12.29 -8.67
C LEU A 286 -15.63 12.28 -9.08
N GLY A 287 -16.56 12.58 -8.15
CA GLY A 287 -17.97 12.79 -8.44
C GLY A 287 -18.70 11.60 -9.07
N THR A 288 -18.11 10.40 -9.01
CA THR A 288 -18.59 9.18 -9.67
C THR A 288 -18.27 7.94 -8.83
N SER A 289 -19.10 6.91 -8.97
CA SER A 289 -18.86 5.54 -8.47
C SER A 289 -17.82 4.83 -9.32
N GLY A 290 -17.14 3.81 -8.77
CA GLY A 290 -16.15 3.01 -9.49
C GLY A 290 -14.90 2.64 -8.71
N ILE A 291 -13.93 2.03 -9.41
CA ILE A 291 -12.69 1.53 -8.81
C ILE A 291 -11.56 2.50 -9.10
N ALA A 292 -10.88 2.98 -8.06
CA ALA A 292 -9.69 3.82 -8.17
C ALA A 292 -8.41 3.02 -7.89
N TYR A 293 -7.50 2.98 -8.86
CA TYR A 293 -6.12 2.58 -8.67
C TYR A 293 -5.26 3.81 -8.43
N VAL A 294 -4.77 3.93 -7.20
CA VAL A 294 -3.90 5.04 -6.76
C VAL A 294 -2.45 4.58 -6.83
N GLN A 295 -1.59 5.29 -7.56
CA GLN A 295 -0.20 4.91 -7.82
C GLN A 295 0.79 6.05 -7.53
N SER A 296 1.63 5.90 -6.50
CA SER A 296 2.64 6.91 -6.11
C SER A 296 4.07 6.59 -6.57
N PHE A 297 4.94 7.61 -6.57
CA PHE A 297 6.36 7.52 -6.95
C PHE A 297 7.24 6.63 -6.03
N GLN A 298 6.81 6.35 -4.79
CA GLN A 298 7.67 5.78 -3.75
C GLN A 298 6.98 4.66 -2.96
N PHE A 299 6.59 3.57 -3.63
CA PHE A 299 6.24 2.26 -3.02
C PHE A 299 4.78 1.96 -2.67
N ASP A 300 3.83 2.88 -2.81
CA ASP A 300 2.41 2.59 -2.53
C ASP A 300 1.58 2.70 -3.80
N ALA A 301 1.18 1.55 -4.35
CA ALA A 301 0.00 1.45 -5.20
C ALA A 301 -1.14 0.81 -4.38
N ARG A 302 -2.36 1.31 -4.54
CA ARG A 302 -3.54 0.79 -3.83
C ARG A 302 -4.71 0.73 -4.80
N LEU A 303 -5.40 -0.41 -4.80
CA LEU A 303 -6.69 -0.53 -5.44
C LEU A 303 -7.76 -0.19 -4.39
N LEU A 304 -8.50 0.87 -4.63
CA LEU A 304 -9.58 1.39 -3.80
C LEU A 304 -10.90 1.17 -4.52
N ASP A 305 -11.87 0.60 -3.82
CA ASP A 305 -13.27 0.65 -4.22
C ASP A 305 -13.87 1.90 -3.57
N ILE A 306 -14.23 2.88 -4.40
CA ILE A 306 -14.75 4.18 -3.95
C ILE A 306 -16.11 4.01 -3.28
N ASP A 307 -16.93 3.08 -3.78
CA ASP A 307 -18.30 2.89 -3.31
C ASP A 307 -18.34 2.21 -1.94
N SER A 308 -17.50 1.19 -1.74
CA SER A 308 -17.40 0.55 -0.42
C SER A 308 -16.43 1.25 0.54
N MET A 309 -15.72 2.30 0.08
CA MET A 309 -14.65 2.99 0.80
C MET A 309 -13.59 2.02 1.36
N ARG A 310 -13.27 0.94 0.62
CA ARG A 310 -12.34 -0.10 1.05
C ARG A 310 -11.13 -0.17 0.14
N ILE A 311 -9.97 -0.37 0.77
CA ILE A 311 -8.76 -0.77 0.06
C ILE A 311 -8.91 -2.26 -0.25
N VAL A 312 -9.03 -2.58 -1.54
CA VAL A 312 -9.16 -3.94 -2.06
C VAL A 312 -7.80 -4.63 -2.08
N VAL A 313 -6.74 -3.91 -2.49
CA VAL A 313 -5.37 -4.44 -2.55
C VAL A 313 -4.36 -3.38 -2.14
N THR A 314 -3.46 -3.74 -1.23
CA THR A 314 -2.26 -2.95 -0.89
C THR A 314 -1.05 -3.50 -1.65
N HIS A 315 -0.35 -2.64 -2.40
CA HIS A 315 0.82 -2.98 -3.23
C HIS A 315 0.55 -4.01 -4.36
N PRO A 316 -0.30 -3.69 -5.35
CA PRO A 316 -0.26 -4.39 -6.63
C PRO A 316 1.15 -4.19 -7.22
N HIS A 317 1.96 -5.25 -7.21
CA HIS A 317 3.30 -5.21 -7.79
C HIS A 317 3.22 -4.96 -9.31
N ALA A 318 4.23 -4.28 -9.87
CA ALA A 318 4.61 -4.38 -11.28
C ALA A 318 5.40 -5.68 -11.46
N ALA A 319 5.32 -6.48 -12.54
CA ALA A 319 5.36 -6.10 -13.94
C ALA A 319 4.72 -7.21 -14.83
N GLN A 320 4.66 -6.91 -16.13
CA GLN A 320 4.05 -7.60 -17.27
C GLN A 320 4.25 -9.13 -17.42
N GLU A 321 4.93 -9.81 -16.51
CA GLU A 321 5.17 -11.27 -16.58
C GLU A 321 4.56 -12.08 -15.42
N ASN A 322 3.87 -11.44 -14.45
CA ASN A 322 3.33 -12.16 -13.31
C ASN A 322 1.87 -12.62 -13.53
N PRO A 323 1.59 -13.92 -13.67
CA PRO A 323 0.22 -14.43 -13.87
C PRO A 323 -0.74 -14.14 -12.70
N LEU A 324 -0.23 -13.80 -11.51
CA LEU A 324 -1.07 -13.34 -10.39
C LEU A 324 -1.61 -11.92 -10.59
N ILE A 325 -0.88 -11.05 -11.29
CA ILE A 325 -1.33 -9.69 -11.65
C ILE A 325 -2.41 -9.78 -12.73
N HIS A 326 -2.27 -10.70 -13.69
CA HIS A 326 -3.31 -10.94 -14.69
C HIS A 326 -4.65 -11.35 -14.03
N LYS A 327 -4.60 -12.15 -12.97
CA LYS A 327 -5.80 -12.47 -12.17
C LYS A 327 -6.36 -11.28 -11.40
N GLN A 328 -5.51 -10.38 -10.90
CA GLN A 328 -5.96 -9.16 -10.23
C GLN A 328 -6.62 -8.20 -11.22
N TRP A 329 -6.05 -8.01 -12.41
CA TRP A 329 -6.67 -7.22 -13.48
C TRP A 329 -7.96 -7.85 -14.01
N GLN A 330 -8.01 -9.18 -14.16
CA GLN A 330 -9.25 -9.89 -14.48
C GLN A 330 -10.32 -9.68 -13.40
N MET A 331 -9.92 -9.60 -12.12
CA MET A 331 -10.86 -9.31 -11.04
C MET A 331 -11.34 -7.85 -11.09
N VAL A 332 -10.45 -6.88 -11.36
CA VAL A 332 -10.82 -5.47 -11.57
C VAL A 332 -11.81 -5.32 -12.74
N GLN A 333 -11.53 -5.98 -13.87
CA GLN A 333 -12.40 -6.01 -15.05
C GLN A 333 -13.80 -6.59 -14.76
N GLN A 334 -13.97 -7.36 -13.68
CA GLN A 334 -15.24 -7.98 -13.30
C GLN A 334 -16.04 -7.16 -12.27
N LEU A 335 -15.40 -6.21 -11.60
CA LEU A 335 -16.01 -5.47 -10.50
C LEU A 335 -16.79 -4.24 -10.99
N ASP A 336 -16.16 -3.42 -11.83
CA ASP A 336 -16.78 -2.21 -12.40
C ASP A 336 -16.08 -1.84 -13.72
N PRO A 337 -16.81 -1.50 -14.80
CA PRO A 337 -16.20 -0.99 -16.02
C PRO A 337 -15.61 0.42 -15.85
N ILE A 338 -15.96 1.19 -14.83
CA ILE A 338 -15.37 2.51 -14.56
C ILE A 338 -14.09 2.35 -13.73
N PHE A 339 -12.96 2.75 -14.32
CA PHE A 339 -11.65 2.69 -13.68
C PHE A 339 -10.97 4.06 -13.63
N TRP A 340 -10.62 4.49 -12.43
CA TRP A 340 -9.84 5.69 -12.19
C TRP A 340 -8.38 5.33 -11.91
N LEU A 341 -7.45 5.78 -12.73
CA LEU A 341 -6.03 5.81 -12.41
C LEU A 341 -5.69 7.16 -11.79
N VAL A 342 -5.26 7.18 -10.53
CA VAL A 342 -4.73 8.40 -9.92
C VAL A 342 -3.23 8.29 -9.73
N THR A 343 -2.52 9.21 -10.37
CA THR A 343 -1.09 9.13 -10.58
C THR A 343 -0.41 10.46 -10.23
N TRP A 344 0.78 10.34 -9.65
CA TRP A 344 1.68 11.48 -9.41
C TRP A 344 2.60 11.70 -10.62
N PHE A 345 2.66 10.73 -11.54
CA PHE A 345 3.52 10.81 -12.70
C PHE A 345 3.00 11.90 -13.66
N PRO A 346 3.92 12.66 -14.29
CA PRO A 346 3.54 13.55 -15.37
C PRO A 346 2.98 12.74 -16.57
N PRO A 347 2.18 13.38 -17.45
CA PRO A 347 1.72 12.73 -18.68
C PRO A 347 2.87 12.08 -19.46
N ALA A 348 2.62 10.93 -20.06
CA ALA A 348 3.58 10.16 -20.85
C ALA A 348 4.89 9.78 -20.11
N SER A 349 4.88 9.73 -18.77
CA SER A 349 6.04 9.28 -18.01
C SER A 349 6.35 7.81 -18.30
N THR A 350 7.57 7.53 -18.75
CA THR A 350 8.05 6.16 -19.04
C THR A 350 8.07 5.24 -17.81
N GLU A 351 8.06 5.81 -16.60
CA GLU A 351 7.97 5.07 -15.34
C GLU A 351 6.53 4.65 -15.02
N ASN A 352 5.52 5.30 -15.61
CA ASN A 352 4.11 5.01 -15.41
C ASN A 352 3.57 4.01 -16.45
N TRP A 353 4.09 2.79 -16.38
CA TRP A 353 3.71 1.69 -17.29
C TRP A 353 2.23 1.28 -17.19
N VAL A 354 1.57 1.54 -16.05
CA VAL A 354 0.13 1.25 -15.87
C VAL A 354 -0.69 2.15 -16.78
N GLU A 355 -0.41 3.46 -16.74
CA GLU A 355 -1.07 4.42 -17.64
C GLU A 355 -0.81 4.06 -19.11
N ALA A 356 0.44 3.71 -19.46
CA ALA A 356 0.79 3.26 -20.81
C ALA A 356 -0.06 2.06 -21.26
N ALA A 357 -0.22 1.06 -20.39
CA ALA A 357 -1.01 -0.14 -20.69
C ALA A 357 -2.50 0.16 -20.83
N LEU A 358 -3.05 1.09 -20.02
CA LEU A 358 -4.44 1.49 -20.11
C LEU A 358 -4.73 2.20 -21.43
N TRP A 359 -3.90 3.16 -21.84
CA TRP A 359 -4.03 3.84 -23.13
C TRP A 359 -4.00 2.90 -24.33
N GLN A 360 -3.24 1.80 -24.24
CA GLN A 360 -3.11 0.83 -25.32
C GLN A 360 -4.27 -0.17 -25.42
N GLN A 361 -5.11 -0.28 -24.40
CA GLN A 361 -6.09 -1.37 -24.29
C GLN A 361 -7.52 -0.90 -24.10
N TYR A 362 -7.72 0.24 -23.44
CA TYR A 362 -9.02 0.64 -22.94
C TYR A 362 -9.42 2.04 -23.41
N PRO A 363 -10.71 2.25 -23.73
CA PRO A 363 -11.25 3.56 -24.01
C PRO A 363 -11.00 4.57 -22.89
N PHE A 364 -10.40 5.70 -23.24
CA PHE A 364 -10.19 6.83 -22.35
C PHE A 364 -11.44 7.72 -22.29
N VAL A 365 -11.73 8.26 -21.10
CA VAL A 365 -12.93 9.08 -20.84
C VAL A 365 -12.54 10.53 -20.58
N GLU A 366 -11.79 10.77 -19.51
CA GLU A 366 -11.46 12.12 -19.05
C GLU A 366 -10.21 12.12 -18.16
N GLU A 367 -9.58 13.28 -18.05
CA GLU A 367 -8.51 13.54 -17.09
C GLU A 367 -8.91 14.74 -16.24
N ARG A 368 -8.69 14.63 -14.92
CA ARG A 368 -8.94 15.70 -13.95
C ARG A 368 -7.69 15.94 -13.12
N ALA A 369 -7.40 17.21 -12.84
CA ALA A 369 -6.40 17.58 -11.85
C ALA A 369 -7.00 17.41 -10.45
N ILE A 370 -6.26 16.77 -9.54
CA ILE A 370 -6.62 16.60 -8.13
C ILE A 370 -5.41 17.05 -7.32
N GLU A 371 -5.52 18.10 -6.49
CA GLU A 371 -4.44 18.71 -5.69
C GLU A 371 -3.05 18.04 -5.75
N GLY A 372 -2.24 18.36 -6.78
CA GLY A 372 -0.89 17.81 -6.95
C GLY A 372 -0.77 16.46 -7.70
N HIS A 373 -1.87 15.97 -8.26
CA HIS A 373 -2.03 14.65 -8.90
C HIS A 373 -2.91 14.75 -10.15
N ARG A 374 -2.91 13.66 -10.94
CA ARG A 374 -3.77 13.47 -12.12
C ARG A 374 -4.67 12.27 -11.91
N ALA A 375 -5.96 12.43 -12.14
CA ALA A 375 -6.92 11.33 -12.17
C ALA A 375 -7.40 11.12 -13.61
N LEU A 376 -7.10 9.95 -14.16
CA LEU A 376 -7.49 9.53 -15.50
C LEU A 376 -8.59 8.49 -15.38
N ARG A 377 -9.70 8.70 -16.08
CA ARG A 377 -10.79 7.76 -16.15
C ARG A 377 -10.72 6.96 -17.44
N PHE A 378 -10.75 5.64 -17.30
CA PHE A 378 -10.83 4.67 -18.38
C PHE A 378 -12.11 3.84 -18.24
N GLN A 379 -12.67 3.43 -19.37
CA GLN A 379 -13.74 2.46 -19.44
C GLN A 379 -13.12 1.08 -19.71
N ILE A 380 -13.10 0.21 -18.71
CA ILE A 380 -12.57 -1.16 -18.78
C ILE A 380 -13.59 -2.07 -19.47
N ALA A 381 -13.80 -1.79 -20.75
CA ALA A 381 -14.64 -2.54 -21.66
C ALA A 381 -13.92 -2.72 -23.00
N GLN A 382 -14.40 -3.66 -23.81
CA GLN A 382 -13.83 -3.87 -25.14
C GLN A 382 -14.02 -2.61 -26.00
N PRO A 383 -12.98 -2.13 -26.70
CA PRO A 383 -13.14 -1.04 -27.65
C PRO A 383 -14.14 -1.35 -28.78
N ALA A 384 -14.58 -0.32 -29.51
CA ALA A 384 -15.38 -0.51 -30.71
C ALA A 384 -14.54 -1.20 -31.80
N ALA A 385 -15.12 -2.16 -32.51
CA ALA A 385 -14.45 -2.80 -33.64
C ALA A 385 -14.29 -1.79 -34.79
N LEU A 386 -13.14 -1.81 -35.46
CA LEU A 386 -12.93 -1.02 -36.69
C LEU A 386 -13.78 -1.62 -37.80
N ALA A 387 -14.85 -0.92 -38.18
CA ALA A 387 -15.82 -1.41 -39.15
C ALA A 387 -15.97 -0.50 -40.39
N CYS A 388 -15.51 0.75 -40.29
CA CYS A 388 -15.56 1.71 -41.39
C CYS A 388 -14.16 2.04 -41.85
N GLU A 389 -13.82 1.64 -43.08
CA GLU A 389 -12.60 2.07 -43.74
C GLU A 389 -12.71 3.53 -44.18
N THR A 390 -11.63 4.27 -43.99
CA THR A 390 -11.46 5.64 -44.44
C THR A 390 -10.09 5.80 -45.07
N ASN A 391 -9.84 6.90 -45.76
CA ASN A 391 -8.48 7.23 -46.19
C ASN A 391 -8.34 8.74 -46.31
N TYR A 392 -8.65 9.42 -45.21
CA TYR A 392 -8.52 10.87 -45.10
C TYR A 392 -7.14 11.21 -44.59
N LEU A 393 -6.49 12.14 -45.27
CA LEU A 393 -5.10 12.51 -45.03
C LEU A 393 -5.05 13.90 -44.40
N MET A 394 -4.41 14.03 -43.24
CA MET A 394 -4.22 15.32 -42.56
C MET A 394 -2.82 15.85 -42.87
N ASP A 395 -2.78 16.95 -43.64
CA ASP A 395 -1.56 17.63 -44.12
C ASP A 395 -0.50 16.73 -44.77
N GLU A 396 -0.92 15.64 -45.42
CA GLU A 396 -0.03 14.64 -46.02
C GLU A 396 0.81 13.83 -45.03
N VAL A 397 0.61 13.99 -43.71
CA VAL A 397 1.41 13.35 -42.67
C VAL A 397 0.78 12.08 -42.14
N VAL A 398 -0.44 12.19 -41.60
CA VAL A 398 -1.16 11.08 -40.98
C VAL A 398 -2.46 10.82 -41.72
N ALA A 399 -2.78 9.55 -41.94
CA ALA A 399 -4.05 9.13 -42.48
C ALA A 399 -4.92 8.51 -41.39
N LEU A 400 -6.20 8.87 -41.35
CA LEU A 400 -7.20 8.06 -40.65
C LEU A 400 -7.65 6.96 -41.61
N THR A 401 -7.20 5.72 -41.37
CA THR A 401 -7.42 4.57 -42.27
C THR A 401 -8.68 3.78 -41.92
N ALA A 402 -9.10 3.82 -40.67
CA ALA A 402 -10.35 3.21 -40.25
C ALA A 402 -10.85 3.85 -38.96
N TYR A 403 -12.15 3.73 -38.73
CA TYR A 403 -12.76 4.01 -37.44
C TYR A 403 -13.87 3.01 -37.11
N GLY A 404 -14.21 2.95 -35.84
CA GLY A 404 -15.25 2.09 -35.29
C GLY A 404 -16.06 2.85 -34.24
N THR A 405 -17.37 2.60 -34.20
CA THR A 405 -18.27 3.19 -33.20
C THR A 405 -19.18 2.12 -32.63
N ARG A 406 -19.37 2.09 -31.31
CA ARG A 406 -20.34 1.22 -30.65
C ARG A 406 -21.12 2.05 -29.62
N HIS A 407 -22.43 2.07 -29.73
CA HIS A 407 -23.32 2.78 -28.80
C HIS A 407 -24.02 1.75 -27.92
N ASP A 408 -23.68 1.75 -26.63
CA ASP A 408 -24.26 0.90 -25.59
C ASP A 408 -25.00 1.77 -24.55
N ASP A 409 -25.63 1.14 -23.55
CA ASP A 409 -26.41 1.83 -22.50
C ASP A 409 -25.58 2.82 -21.64
N ASP A 410 -24.25 2.65 -21.61
CA ASP A 410 -23.33 3.50 -20.84
C ASP A 410 -22.72 4.66 -21.66
N GLY A 411 -22.80 4.60 -22.99
CA GLY A 411 -22.31 5.65 -23.87
C GLY A 411 -21.79 5.18 -25.22
N LEU A 412 -21.04 6.07 -25.88
CA LEU A 412 -20.48 5.87 -27.21
C LEU A 412 -18.98 5.54 -27.13
N TYR A 413 -18.64 4.34 -27.54
CA TYR A 413 -17.27 3.87 -27.77
C TYR A 413 -16.82 4.27 -29.17
N VAL A 414 -15.61 4.81 -29.28
CA VAL A 414 -15.00 5.20 -30.55
C VAL A 414 -13.58 4.64 -30.62
N THR A 415 -13.25 4.01 -31.74
CA THR A 415 -11.88 3.56 -32.04
C THR A 415 -11.42 4.26 -33.31
N LEU A 416 -10.25 4.89 -33.26
CA LEU A 416 -9.63 5.54 -34.41
C LEU A 416 -8.35 4.80 -34.77
N GLN A 417 -8.15 4.53 -36.06
CA GLN A 417 -6.93 3.93 -36.57
C GLN A 417 -6.19 4.91 -37.47
N TRP A 418 -5.00 5.28 -37.00
CA TRP A 418 -4.09 6.20 -37.67
C TRP A 418 -2.99 5.41 -38.38
N GLN A 419 -2.56 5.91 -39.53
CA GLN A 419 -1.37 5.42 -40.23
C GLN A 419 -0.57 6.59 -40.78
N ASP A 420 0.70 6.68 -40.38
CA ASP A 420 1.59 7.71 -40.91
C ASP A 420 2.04 7.39 -42.33
N GLN A 421 1.97 8.38 -43.22
CA GLN A 421 2.47 8.29 -44.59
C GLN A 421 3.96 8.61 -44.68
N ILE A 422 4.43 9.50 -43.80
CA ILE A 422 5.83 9.88 -43.64
C ILE A 422 6.21 9.78 -42.16
N THR A 423 7.49 9.58 -41.84
CA THR A 423 7.96 9.65 -40.45
C THR A 423 7.86 11.10 -39.94
N PRO A 424 6.98 11.40 -38.97
CA PRO A 424 6.83 12.74 -38.44
C PRO A 424 8.09 13.18 -37.70
N THR A 425 8.39 14.47 -37.75
CA THR A 425 9.49 15.08 -36.99
C THR A 425 9.03 15.83 -35.75
N ILE A 426 7.71 15.94 -35.56
CA ILE A 426 7.05 16.61 -34.43
C ILE A 426 5.94 15.73 -33.87
N ASP A 427 5.54 16.05 -32.64
CA ASP A 427 4.46 15.38 -31.93
C ASP A 427 3.14 16.11 -32.14
N TYR A 428 2.25 15.53 -32.93
CA TYR A 428 0.92 16.05 -33.18
C TYR A 428 -0.06 15.66 -32.08
N SER A 429 -1.14 16.43 -31.99
CA SER A 429 -2.32 16.09 -31.19
C SER A 429 -3.53 15.95 -32.08
N TRP A 430 -4.58 15.29 -31.61
CA TRP A 430 -5.87 15.23 -32.25
C TRP A 430 -6.96 15.80 -31.35
N PHE A 431 -8.06 16.22 -31.97
CA PHE A 431 -9.32 16.46 -31.27
C PHE A 431 -10.42 15.58 -31.85
N VAL A 432 -11.31 15.10 -30.99
CA VAL A 432 -12.52 14.37 -31.36
C VAL A 432 -13.66 14.98 -30.57
N HIS A 433 -14.59 15.60 -31.28
CA HIS A 433 -15.77 16.22 -30.69
C HIS A 433 -17.01 15.46 -31.14
N LEU A 434 -17.83 15.06 -30.19
CA LEU A 434 -19.17 14.57 -30.44
C LEU A 434 -20.10 15.77 -30.60
N ILE A 435 -20.65 15.94 -31.80
CA ILE A 435 -21.53 17.07 -32.14
C ILE A 435 -22.96 16.61 -32.42
N ASP A 436 -23.95 17.40 -31.99
CA ASP A 436 -25.35 17.15 -32.29
C ASP A 436 -25.73 17.55 -33.74
N ALA A 437 -26.99 17.35 -34.11
CA ALA A 437 -27.51 17.66 -35.44
C ALA A 437 -27.45 19.15 -35.80
N ASP A 438 -27.41 20.04 -34.80
CA ASP A 438 -27.29 21.48 -34.97
C ASP A 438 -25.82 21.96 -35.01
N GLY A 439 -24.87 21.03 -34.82
CA GLY A 439 -23.43 21.28 -34.82
C GLY A 439 -22.87 21.75 -33.47
N ASN A 440 -23.65 21.67 -32.39
CA ASN A 440 -23.16 21.99 -31.05
C ASN A 440 -22.27 20.86 -30.53
N VAL A 441 -21.17 21.22 -29.88
CA VAL A 441 -20.28 20.25 -29.22
C VAL A 441 -20.92 19.81 -27.91
N ILE A 442 -21.26 18.52 -27.82
CA ILE A 442 -21.84 17.91 -26.62
C ILE A 442 -20.74 17.41 -25.69
N LEU A 443 -19.76 16.69 -26.25
CA LEU A 443 -18.58 16.20 -25.54
C LEU A 443 -17.36 16.33 -26.45
N GLN A 444 -16.17 16.45 -25.87
CA GLN A 444 -14.93 16.55 -26.62
C GLN A 444 -13.76 15.90 -25.90
N GLN A 445 -12.80 15.43 -26.68
CA GLN A 445 -11.50 15.00 -26.20
C GLN A 445 -10.41 15.59 -27.10
N ASP A 446 -9.47 16.30 -26.50
CA ASP A 446 -8.32 16.93 -27.15
C ASP A 446 -7.04 16.30 -26.60
N ARG A 447 -6.39 15.42 -27.35
CA ARG A 447 -5.34 14.53 -26.81
C ARG A 447 -4.20 14.29 -27.79
N VAL A 448 -3.12 13.75 -27.27
CA VAL A 448 -2.04 13.18 -28.06
C VAL A 448 -2.27 11.67 -28.22
N PRO A 449 -1.87 11.06 -29.35
CA PRO A 449 -2.04 9.62 -29.53
C PRO A 449 -1.49 8.79 -28.37
N GLN A 450 -2.29 7.81 -27.94
CA GLN A 450 -2.03 6.93 -26.79
C GLN A 450 -1.60 7.68 -25.52
N GLY A 451 -2.14 8.87 -25.27
CA GLY A 451 -1.78 9.67 -24.09
C GLY A 451 -0.33 10.16 -24.08
N GLY A 452 0.35 10.11 -25.22
CA GLY A 452 1.75 10.51 -25.38
C GLY A 452 2.76 9.39 -25.10
N TYR A 453 2.29 8.17 -24.78
CA TYR A 453 3.14 6.99 -24.63
C TYR A 453 3.68 6.45 -25.96
N HIS A 454 3.07 6.87 -27.07
CA HIS A 454 3.52 6.55 -28.42
C HIS A 454 3.41 7.82 -29.29
N PRO A 455 4.25 8.83 -29.04
CA PRO A 455 4.13 10.15 -29.68
C PRO A 455 4.46 10.06 -31.19
N THR A 456 3.86 10.92 -32.02
CA THR A 456 3.93 10.74 -33.49
C THR A 456 5.34 10.83 -34.05
N SER A 457 6.26 11.56 -33.42
CA SER A 457 7.66 11.61 -33.85
C SER A 457 8.39 10.26 -33.76
N THR A 458 7.86 9.28 -33.03
CA THR A 458 8.45 7.93 -32.92
C THR A 458 7.88 6.95 -33.94
N TRP A 459 6.88 7.36 -34.73
CA TRP A 459 6.19 6.47 -35.66
C TRP A 459 7.03 6.27 -36.93
N GLN A 460 6.99 5.05 -37.46
CA GLN A 460 7.60 4.73 -38.75
C GLN A 460 6.57 4.90 -39.87
N ALA A 461 7.03 5.25 -41.08
CA ALA A 461 6.15 5.31 -42.24
C ALA A 461 5.42 3.96 -42.45
N GLY A 462 4.10 4.02 -42.61
CA GLY A 462 3.22 2.86 -42.70
C GLY A 462 2.83 2.22 -41.36
N GLN A 463 3.38 2.70 -40.23
CA GLN A 463 3.01 2.21 -38.90
C GLN A 463 1.58 2.61 -38.56
N THR A 464 0.83 1.66 -38.01
CA THR A 464 -0.54 1.86 -37.58
C THR A 464 -0.62 1.99 -36.06
N VAL A 465 -1.36 3.00 -35.59
CA VAL A 465 -1.62 3.24 -34.17
C VAL A 465 -3.11 3.43 -33.96
N SER A 466 -3.62 2.89 -32.86
CA SER A 466 -5.04 3.01 -32.50
C SER A 466 -5.22 3.78 -31.21
N ASP A 467 -6.22 4.65 -31.21
CA ASP A 467 -6.73 5.37 -30.05
C ASP A 467 -8.14 4.89 -29.72
N TYR A 468 -8.42 4.76 -28.43
CA TYR A 468 -9.70 4.30 -27.90
C TYR A 468 -10.32 5.39 -27.04
N LEU A 469 -11.52 5.82 -27.39
CA LEU A 469 -12.23 6.90 -26.72
C LEU A 469 -13.60 6.40 -26.27
N PHE A 470 -14.09 6.98 -25.18
CA PHE A 470 -15.44 6.76 -24.69
C PHE A 470 -16.09 8.10 -24.31
N PHE A 471 -17.29 8.31 -24.85
CA PHE A 471 -18.14 9.44 -24.54
C PHE A 471 -19.31 8.95 -23.68
N PRO A 472 -19.33 9.23 -22.36
CA PRO A 472 -20.40 8.78 -21.49
C PRO A 472 -21.69 9.52 -21.84
N LEU A 473 -22.75 8.76 -22.12
CA LEU A 473 -24.06 9.30 -22.47
C LEU A 473 -25.14 8.57 -21.66
N PRO A 474 -26.28 9.22 -21.34
CA PRO A 474 -27.45 8.53 -20.82
C PRO A 474 -27.94 7.44 -21.79
N ALA A 475 -28.35 6.28 -21.27
CA ALA A 475 -28.78 5.11 -22.07
C ALA A 475 -29.82 5.43 -23.17
N ASP A 476 -30.73 6.37 -22.92
CA ASP A 476 -31.82 6.73 -23.83
C ASP A 476 -31.46 7.86 -24.83
N THR A 477 -30.16 8.17 -24.99
CA THR A 477 -29.72 9.27 -25.87
C THR A 477 -29.79 8.83 -27.34
N ASP A 478 -30.69 9.43 -28.12
CA ASP A 478 -30.72 9.22 -29.58
C ASP A 478 -29.59 10.03 -30.26
N ILE A 479 -28.54 9.32 -30.65
CA ILE A 479 -27.37 9.88 -31.36
C ILE A 479 -27.42 9.66 -32.88
N SER A 480 -28.54 9.21 -33.45
CA SER A 480 -28.61 8.82 -34.87
C SER A 480 -28.27 9.95 -35.86
N GLN A 481 -28.49 11.20 -35.45
CA GLN A 481 -28.16 12.40 -36.24
C GLN A 481 -26.86 13.08 -35.81
N TRP A 482 -26.13 12.51 -34.84
CA TRP A 482 -24.90 13.10 -34.31
C TRP A 482 -23.70 12.70 -35.16
N GLN A 483 -22.63 13.47 -35.04
CA GLN A 483 -21.40 13.27 -35.82
C GLN A 483 -20.16 13.36 -34.94
N LEU A 484 -19.08 12.73 -35.38
CA LEU A 484 -17.74 12.92 -34.85
C LEU A 484 -17.02 13.96 -35.68
N ARG A 485 -16.70 15.09 -35.06
CA ARG A 485 -15.82 16.12 -35.62
C ARG A 485 -14.39 15.84 -35.19
N ILE A 486 -13.55 15.40 -36.13
CA ILE A 486 -12.19 14.93 -35.86
C ILE A 486 -11.19 15.84 -36.55
N GLY A 487 -10.09 16.17 -35.88
CA GLY A 487 -8.97 16.84 -36.55
C GLY A 487 -7.64 16.54 -35.90
N TYR A 488 -6.58 16.93 -36.60
CA TYR A 488 -5.20 16.81 -36.16
C TYR A 488 -4.61 18.20 -36.03
N VAL A 489 -3.76 18.44 -35.04
CA VAL A 489 -3.27 19.76 -34.65
C VAL A 489 -1.76 19.70 -34.48
N ASP A 490 -1.07 20.61 -35.15
CA ASP A 490 0.33 20.91 -34.87
C ASP A 490 0.39 21.82 -33.62
N PRO A 491 0.97 21.35 -32.50
CA PRO A 491 1.01 22.14 -31.28
C PRO A 491 1.86 23.41 -31.39
N SER A 492 2.80 23.48 -32.35
CA SER A 492 3.68 24.64 -32.53
C SER A 492 2.94 25.88 -33.04
N ILE A 493 1.88 25.68 -33.82
CA ILE A 493 1.05 26.74 -34.39
C ILE A 493 -0.39 26.73 -33.82
N SER A 494 -0.78 25.68 -33.10
CA SER A 494 -2.12 25.52 -32.49
C SER A 494 -3.27 25.64 -33.51
N VAL A 495 -3.01 25.23 -34.75
CA VAL A 495 -3.99 25.24 -35.84
C VAL A 495 -4.25 23.80 -36.29
N ALA A 496 -5.52 23.49 -36.54
CA ALA A 496 -5.92 22.22 -37.08
C ALA A 496 -5.47 22.09 -38.54
N LEU A 497 -4.86 20.94 -38.85
CA LEU A 497 -4.32 20.60 -40.15
C LEU A 497 -5.42 20.47 -41.21
N PRO A 498 -5.14 20.90 -42.46
CA PRO A 498 -6.06 20.70 -43.56
C PRO A 498 -6.26 19.21 -43.85
N VAL A 499 -7.51 18.82 -44.13
CA VAL A 499 -7.87 17.44 -44.44
C VAL A 499 -8.14 17.25 -45.92
N TYR A 500 -7.54 16.22 -46.49
CA TYR A 500 -7.65 15.85 -47.89
C TYR A 500 -8.35 14.48 -48.02
N SER A 501 -9.29 14.35 -48.95
CA SER A 501 -9.78 13.03 -49.36
C SER A 501 -8.74 12.31 -50.22
N ALA A 502 -8.81 10.97 -50.26
CA ALA A 502 -7.87 10.10 -50.98
C ALA A 502 -7.63 10.45 -52.46
N ASN A 503 -8.51 11.25 -53.07
CA ASN A 503 -8.42 11.67 -54.47
C ASN A 503 -7.71 13.03 -54.66
N GLY A 504 -7.30 13.70 -53.58
CA GLY A 504 -6.21 14.68 -53.55
C GLY A 504 -6.38 15.98 -54.33
N GLN A 505 -7.56 16.59 -54.40
CA GLN A 505 -7.75 17.80 -55.25
C GLN A 505 -8.06 19.13 -54.54
N SER A 506 -8.36 19.16 -53.24
CA SER A 506 -8.39 20.38 -52.39
C SER A 506 -8.65 20.00 -50.93
N PRO A 507 -8.21 20.81 -49.93
CA PRO A 507 -8.57 20.59 -48.55
C PRO A 507 -10.09 20.78 -48.37
N GLU A 508 -10.77 19.78 -47.80
CA GLU A 508 -12.23 19.80 -47.60
C GLU A 508 -12.61 20.71 -46.42
N ALA A 509 -11.80 20.68 -45.36
CA ALA A 509 -11.87 21.53 -44.16
C ALA A 509 -10.63 21.28 -43.28
N ASN A 510 -10.54 21.94 -42.12
CA ASN A 510 -9.53 21.63 -41.09
C ASN A 510 -10.03 20.57 -40.09
N HIS A 511 -11.02 19.78 -40.49
CA HIS A 511 -11.59 18.69 -39.71
C HIS A 511 -12.36 17.73 -40.62
N LEU A 512 -12.61 16.53 -40.12
CA LEU A 512 -13.50 15.53 -40.67
C LEU A 512 -14.83 15.52 -39.92
N LEU A 513 -15.90 15.21 -40.63
CA LEU A 513 -17.19 14.86 -40.05
C LEU A 513 -17.49 13.40 -40.39
N LEU A 514 -17.48 12.54 -39.38
CA LEU A 514 -17.81 11.12 -39.52
C LEU A 514 -19.14 10.81 -38.83
N SER A 515 -19.87 9.84 -39.34
CA SER A 515 -21.10 9.36 -38.71
C SER A 515 -20.77 8.61 -37.42
N VAL A 516 -21.59 8.77 -36.37
CA VAL A 516 -21.52 7.90 -35.18
C VAL A 516 -22.14 6.51 -35.42
N SER A 517 -22.81 6.33 -36.56
CA SER A 517 -23.41 5.05 -36.97
C SER A 517 -22.53 4.38 -38.02
N CYS A 518 -21.47 3.70 -37.57
CA CYS A 518 -20.71 2.79 -38.40
C CYS A 518 -21.38 1.40 -38.38
N PRO A 519 -21.77 0.82 -39.54
CA PRO A 519 -22.36 -0.51 -39.57
C PRO A 519 -21.32 -1.56 -39.14
N ASN A 520 -21.70 -2.44 -38.21
CA ASN A 520 -20.92 -3.61 -37.80
C ASN A 520 -20.74 -4.64 -38.93
#